data_AF-A0A0C3GRP7-F1
#
_entry.id   AF-A0A0C3GRP7-F1
#
_cell.length_a   1.000
_cell.length_b   1.000
_cell.length_c   1.000
_cell.angle_alpha   90.00
_cell.angle_beta   90.00
_cell.angle_gamma   90.00
#
_symmetry.space_group_name_H-M   'P 1'
#
loop_
_entity.id
_entity.type
_entity.pdbx_description
1 polymer ?
#
loop_
_entity_poly.entity_id
_entity_poly.type
_entity_poly.pdbx_seq_one_letter_code
_entity_poly.pdbx_strand_id
1 'polypeptide(L)'
;MGQYWQVVSPEQKEQLSTLLWGKLGEILPAGCAGRHLQQRLMMPQDRQRGLLCGQSRFIVKDIAIEQKLKAFLSEIRANIPTERDEYATTTEENLTTILNEIYNRARPQKTGISLGDYFNEESIPGLMRLLFDHLLGTWADQKIVCVGDYSNKLPPGYQASLDTLYNEQYKETLSLTDLAGVLLENFESHCPSKAPFFQEEYSRLFEEFFPSNQQHILLNLTSQEYVVSKVLWGKELKKHYDAVIPGLGDAAMTGICWSQDPSTSMESDCIDIEGKWAGHRFIIVSQSVFDETTGREGWKDASENVYGVLNNIWKVENVSVVSAMNI
;
A
#
# COMPACT_ATOMS: atom_id res chain seq x y z
N MET A 1 6.35 -24.70 -10.44
CA MET A 1 7.16 -23.51 -10.08
C MET A 1 6.34 -22.29 -10.45
N GLY A 2 6.50 -21.20 -9.71
CA GLY A 2 5.79 -19.95 -9.96
C GLY A 2 6.75 -18.79 -10.03
N GLN A 3 6.41 -17.80 -10.85
CA GLN A 3 7.12 -16.54 -10.90
C GLN A 3 6.78 -15.71 -9.64
N TYR A 4 7.73 -14.89 -9.22
CA TYR A 4 7.53 -13.90 -8.18
C TYR A 4 6.98 -12.62 -8.79
N TRP A 5 6.03 -12.01 -8.11
CA TRP A 5 5.33 -10.82 -8.60
C TRP A 5 5.67 -9.62 -7.75
N GLN A 6 5.77 -8.47 -8.42
CA GLN A 6 6.16 -7.24 -7.79
C GLN A 6 5.34 -6.06 -8.28
N VAL A 7 4.74 -5.33 -7.34
CA VAL A 7 4.02 -4.08 -7.64
C VAL A 7 4.98 -2.90 -7.58
N VAL A 8 5.01 -2.13 -8.67
CA VAL A 8 5.93 -1.02 -8.88
C VAL A 8 5.20 0.21 -9.39
N SER A 9 5.72 1.38 -9.02
CA SER A 9 5.37 2.69 -9.57
C SER A 9 6.59 3.27 -10.28
N PRO A 10 6.76 3.02 -11.59
CA PRO A 10 7.98 3.40 -12.31
C PRO A 10 8.24 4.90 -12.37
N GLU A 11 7.18 5.72 -12.39
CA GLU A 11 7.31 7.18 -12.37
C GLU A 11 7.88 7.68 -11.04
N GLN A 12 7.58 6.99 -9.94
CA GLN A 12 8.12 7.30 -8.60
C GLN A 12 9.45 6.60 -8.31
N LYS A 13 9.85 5.61 -9.13
CA LYS A 13 10.97 4.69 -8.84
C LYS A 13 10.81 3.98 -7.49
N GLU A 14 9.57 3.62 -7.16
CA GLU A 14 9.19 2.97 -5.91
C GLU A 14 8.60 1.60 -6.18
N GLN A 15 8.84 0.69 -5.24
CA GLN A 15 8.24 -0.64 -5.22
C GLN A 15 7.58 -0.90 -3.86
N LEU A 16 6.55 -1.74 -3.85
CA LEU A 16 6.07 -2.28 -2.59
C LEU A 16 7.15 -3.17 -1.96
N SER A 17 7.19 -3.19 -0.63
CA SER A 17 8.14 -3.95 0.18
C SER A 17 8.39 -5.38 -0.33
N THR A 18 9.64 -5.84 -0.26
CA THR A 18 10.02 -7.22 -0.62
C THR A 18 9.30 -8.28 0.20
N LEU A 19 8.81 -7.93 1.39
CA LEU A 19 7.95 -8.80 2.21
C LEU A 19 6.62 -9.17 1.53
N LEU A 20 6.24 -8.42 0.48
CA LEU A 20 5.07 -8.69 -0.34
C LEU A 20 5.40 -9.34 -1.68
N TRP A 21 6.68 -9.70 -1.91
CA TRP A 21 7.04 -10.52 -3.05
C TRP A 21 6.64 -11.95 -2.77
N GLY A 22 6.18 -12.62 -3.82
CA GLY A 22 5.59 -13.94 -3.69
C GLY A 22 4.93 -14.35 -4.98
N LYS A 23 4.38 -15.56 -4.98
CA LYS A 23 3.58 -16.01 -6.11
C LYS A 23 2.20 -15.35 -6.05
N LEU A 24 1.59 -15.15 -7.21
CA LEU A 24 0.31 -14.45 -7.29
C LEU A 24 -0.81 -15.17 -6.50
N GLY A 25 -0.78 -16.52 -6.49
CA GLY A 25 -1.68 -17.35 -5.69
C GLY A 25 -1.48 -17.26 -4.17
N GLU A 26 -0.33 -16.76 -3.72
CA GLU A 26 -0.07 -16.50 -2.30
C GLU A 26 -0.43 -15.04 -1.95
N ILE A 27 -0.03 -14.10 -2.80
CA ILE A 27 -0.17 -12.66 -2.54
C ILE A 27 -1.64 -12.20 -2.60
N LEU A 28 -2.39 -12.60 -3.64
CA LEU A 28 -3.76 -12.11 -3.83
C LEU A 28 -4.67 -12.58 -2.68
N PRO A 29 -4.77 -13.89 -2.36
CA PRO A 29 -5.69 -14.35 -1.32
C PRO A 29 -5.30 -13.87 0.08
N ALA A 30 -4.00 -13.62 0.33
CA ALA A 30 -3.55 -13.04 1.60
C ALA A 30 -4.00 -11.58 1.80
N GLY A 31 -4.35 -10.87 0.72
CA GLY A 31 -4.82 -9.48 0.75
C GLY A 31 -3.78 -8.46 1.22
N CYS A 32 -2.53 -8.86 1.45
CA CYS A 32 -1.48 -7.97 1.96
C CYS A 32 -1.05 -6.93 0.91
N ALA A 33 -0.71 -7.38 -0.31
CA ALA A 33 -0.34 -6.46 -1.38
C ALA A 33 -1.50 -5.54 -1.78
N GLY A 34 -2.73 -6.07 -1.83
CA GLY A 34 -3.93 -5.27 -2.08
C GLY A 34 -4.13 -4.19 -1.03
N ARG A 35 -4.00 -4.49 0.26
CA ARG A 35 -4.08 -3.47 1.33
C ARG A 35 -3.01 -2.38 1.19
N HIS A 36 -1.78 -2.76 0.85
CA HIS A 36 -0.69 -1.79 0.72
C HIS A 36 -0.87 -0.92 -0.52
N LEU A 37 -1.23 -1.52 -1.65
CA LEU A 37 -1.58 -0.79 -2.85
C LEU A 37 -2.77 0.15 -2.61
N GLN A 38 -3.79 -0.32 -1.89
CA GLN A 38 -4.95 0.48 -1.53
C GLN A 38 -4.52 1.76 -0.79
N GLN A 39 -3.68 1.66 0.24
CA GLN A 39 -3.15 2.83 0.97
C GLN A 39 -2.40 3.81 0.07
N ARG A 40 -1.62 3.28 -0.88
CA ARG A 40 -0.85 4.09 -1.84
C ARG A 40 -1.75 4.81 -2.85
N LEU A 41 -2.92 4.26 -3.16
CA LEU A 41 -3.91 4.85 -4.06
C LEU A 41 -4.91 5.78 -3.38
N MET A 42 -5.03 5.63 -2.06
CA MET A 42 -6.02 6.26 -1.20
C MET A 42 -5.71 7.73 -0.95
N MET A 43 -6.53 8.62 -1.52
CA MET A 43 -6.32 10.06 -1.35
C MET A 43 -7.05 10.60 -0.11
N PRO A 44 -6.37 11.37 0.77
CA PRO A 44 -6.99 12.12 1.85
C PRO A 44 -8.14 13.00 1.36
N GLN A 45 -9.26 13.05 2.09
CA GLN A 45 -10.50 13.73 1.67
C GLN A 45 -10.30 15.19 1.25
N ASP A 46 -9.50 15.93 2.01
CA ASP A 46 -9.13 17.32 1.75
C ASP A 46 -8.39 17.51 0.42
N ARG A 47 -7.73 16.46 -0.09
CA ARG A 47 -6.97 16.44 -1.33
C ARG A 47 -7.73 15.86 -2.53
N GLN A 48 -8.85 15.16 -2.33
CA GLN A 48 -9.55 14.43 -3.40
C GLN A 48 -10.09 15.36 -4.51
N ARG A 49 -10.67 16.52 -4.14
CA ARG A 49 -11.32 17.44 -5.09
C ARG A 49 -10.36 18.12 -6.06
N GLY A 50 -9.18 18.53 -5.59
CA GLY A 50 -8.20 19.23 -6.43
C GLY A 50 -7.71 18.37 -7.60
N LEU A 51 -7.51 17.07 -7.36
CA LEU A 51 -6.95 16.17 -8.36
C LEU A 51 -7.94 15.87 -9.50
N LEU A 52 -9.20 15.56 -9.17
CA LEU A 52 -10.22 15.24 -10.18
C LEU A 52 -10.59 16.44 -11.07
N CYS A 53 -10.42 17.66 -10.58
CA CYS A 53 -10.62 18.89 -11.34
C CYS A 53 -9.45 19.25 -12.28
N GLY A 54 -8.44 18.37 -12.43
CA GLY A 54 -7.29 18.62 -13.31
C GLY A 54 -6.32 19.69 -12.76
N GLN A 55 -6.44 20.08 -11.49
CA GLN A 55 -5.44 20.90 -10.81
C GLN A 55 -4.28 19.99 -10.37
N SER A 56 -3.58 19.44 -11.36
CA SER A 56 -2.43 18.57 -11.17
C SER A 56 -1.23 19.42 -10.73
N ARG A 57 -0.93 19.36 -9.42
CA ARG A 57 0.42 19.35 -8.81
C ARG A 57 0.27 19.34 -7.30
N PHE A 58 -0.06 18.18 -6.75
CA PHE A 58 0.10 17.93 -5.31
C PHE A 58 1.05 16.75 -5.09
N ILE A 59 2.25 16.83 -5.64
CA ILE A 59 3.42 16.36 -4.88
C ILE A 59 3.86 17.56 -4.06
N VAL A 60 3.05 17.92 -3.07
CA VAL A 60 3.57 18.78 -2.02
C VAL A 60 4.42 17.85 -1.18
N LYS A 61 5.73 17.79 -1.50
CA LYS A 61 6.70 17.63 -0.43
C LYS A 61 6.40 18.79 0.51
N ASP A 62 5.60 18.53 1.54
CA ASP A 62 5.23 19.58 2.47
C ASP A 62 6.51 19.89 3.23
N ILE A 63 7.24 20.89 2.75
CA ILE A 63 8.54 21.30 3.30
C ILE A 63 8.39 21.53 4.80
N ALA A 64 7.24 22.03 5.25
CA ALA A 64 6.95 22.22 6.67
C ALA A 64 6.84 20.89 7.42
N ILE A 65 6.29 19.85 6.80
CA ILE A 65 6.21 18.53 7.44
C ILE A 65 7.54 17.78 7.35
N GLU A 66 8.28 17.86 6.24
CA GLU A 66 9.65 17.35 6.16
C GLU A 66 10.52 18.00 7.25
N GLN A 67 10.36 19.31 7.48
CA GLN A 67 11.02 20.02 8.59
C GLN A 67 10.56 19.54 9.97
N LYS A 68 9.27 19.26 10.18
CA LYS A 68 8.76 18.70 11.45
C LYS A 68 9.31 17.30 11.71
N LEU A 69 9.37 16.45 10.70
CA LEU A 69 10.00 15.13 10.80
C LEU A 69 11.51 15.26 11.07
N LYS A 70 12.22 16.12 10.33
CA LYS A 70 13.64 16.41 10.58
C LYS A 70 13.87 16.93 12.00
N ALA A 71 13.03 17.81 12.51
CA ALA A 71 13.11 18.34 13.87
C ALA A 71 12.85 17.24 14.92
N PHE A 72 11.77 16.46 14.74
CA PHE A 72 11.44 15.33 15.60
C PHE A 72 12.57 14.29 15.65
N LEU A 73 13.22 14.02 14.53
CA LEU A 73 14.35 13.07 14.47
C LEU A 73 15.64 13.66 15.02
N SER A 74 15.85 14.96 14.84
CA SER A 74 16.95 15.67 15.50
C SER A 74 16.79 15.60 17.02
N GLU A 75 15.56 15.68 17.52
CA GLU A 75 15.23 15.49 18.94
C GLU A 75 15.46 14.04 19.38
N ILE A 76 15.06 13.04 18.58
CA ILE A 76 15.42 11.63 18.83
C ILE A 76 16.94 11.45 18.90
N ARG A 77 17.68 11.98 17.91
CA ARG A 77 19.16 11.87 17.84
C ARG A 77 19.85 12.53 19.02
N ALA A 78 19.34 13.67 19.50
CA ALA A 78 19.88 14.38 20.65
C ALA A 78 19.66 13.64 21.98
N ASN A 79 18.63 12.79 22.06
CA ASN A 79 18.24 12.07 23.28
C ASN A 79 18.75 10.60 23.32
N ILE A 80 19.55 10.17 22.33
CA ILE A 80 20.22 8.86 22.35
C ILE A 80 21.63 9.04 22.92
N PRO A 81 22.03 8.32 23.99
CA PRO A 81 23.39 8.36 24.51
C PRO A 81 24.40 7.91 23.45
N THR A 82 25.27 8.82 23.01
CA THR A 82 26.35 8.56 22.06
C THR A 82 27.45 7.74 22.73
N GLU A 83 27.32 6.42 22.76
CA GLU A 83 28.43 5.51 23.12
C GLU A 83 29.00 4.71 21.94
N ARG A 84 28.52 4.92 20.70
CA ARG A 84 29.18 4.35 19.50
C ARG A 84 29.18 5.33 18.32
N ASP A 85 30.35 5.89 18.06
CA ASP A 85 30.69 6.79 16.95
C ASP A 85 30.74 6.12 15.55
N GLU A 86 30.24 4.88 15.38
CA GLU A 86 30.41 4.16 14.10
C GLU A 86 29.31 4.39 13.04
N TYR A 87 28.29 5.19 13.31
CA TYR A 87 27.22 5.49 12.33
C TYR A 87 27.11 6.96 11.92
N ALA A 88 28.06 7.81 12.32
CA ALA A 88 28.05 9.23 11.99
C ALA A 88 28.61 9.50 10.58
N THR A 89 27.88 9.10 9.53
CA THR A 89 27.92 9.74 8.19
C THR A 89 26.75 9.26 7.32
N THR A 90 25.51 9.48 7.75
CA THR A 90 24.38 9.49 6.80
C THR A 90 23.98 10.93 6.52
N THR A 91 24.39 11.39 5.32
CA THR A 91 23.99 12.65 4.69
C THR A 91 22.47 12.82 4.71
N GLU A 92 21.99 14.07 4.74
CA GLU A 92 20.58 14.50 4.61
C GLU A 92 19.67 13.47 3.90
N GLU A 93 19.01 12.64 4.69
CA GLU A 93 18.38 11.42 4.22
C GLU A 93 16.88 11.60 3.96
N ASN A 94 16.41 11.05 2.84
CA ASN A 94 15.02 11.02 2.40
C ASN A 94 14.12 10.36 3.49
N LEU A 95 12.87 10.82 3.67
CA LEU A 95 11.92 10.35 4.70
C LEU A 95 11.75 8.83 4.78
N THR A 96 11.84 8.11 3.67
CA THR A 96 11.82 6.63 3.71
C THR A 96 13.07 6.07 4.39
N THR A 97 14.22 6.72 4.29
CA THR A 97 15.44 6.26 4.98
C THR A 97 15.32 6.45 6.48
N ILE A 98 14.69 7.54 6.90
CA ILE A 98 14.28 7.79 8.28
C ILE A 98 13.30 6.72 8.77
N LEU A 99 12.25 6.42 8.00
CA LEU A 99 11.27 5.39 8.36
C LEU A 99 11.90 4.00 8.36
N ASN A 100 12.85 3.74 7.47
CA ASN A 100 13.66 2.52 7.46
C ASN A 100 14.62 2.49 8.65
N GLU A 101 15.16 3.62 9.10
CA GLU A 101 15.98 3.72 10.31
C GLU A 101 15.13 3.43 11.56
N ILE A 102 13.92 4.01 11.64
CA ILE A 102 12.94 3.67 12.69
C ILE A 102 12.59 2.19 12.63
N TYR A 103 12.26 1.65 11.47
CA TYR A 103 11.93 0.22 11.27
C TYR A 103 13.11 -0.70 11.65
N ASN A 104 14.32 -0.40 11.18
CA ASN A 104 15.51 -1.20 11.45
C ASN A 104 15.94 -1.12 12.91
N ARG A 105 15.71 0.02 13.59
CA ARG A 105 15.95 0.19 15.04
C ARG A 105 14.81 -0.35 15.90
N ALA A 106 13.59 -0.42 15.37
CA ALA A 106 12.45 -1.08 16.00
C ALA A 106 12.63 -2.60 16.09
N ARG A 107 13.43 -3.18 15.20
CA ARG A 107 13.81 -4.59 15.36
C ARG A 107 14.61 -4.76 16.64
N PRO A 108 14.33 -5.79 17.45
CA PRO A 108 15.02 -6.03 18.71
C PRO A 108 16.47 -6.45 18.43
N GLN A 109 17.37 -5.48 18.24
CA GLN A 109 18.80 -5.69 18.34
C GLN A 109 19.30 -5.02 19.61
N LYS A 110 19.56 -5.83 20.65
CA LYS A 110 20.56 -5.69 21.75
C LYS A 110 20.82 -4.33 22.44
N THR A 111 20.14 -3.24 22.12
CA THR A 111 20.42 -1.89 22.66
C THR A 111 19.65 -1.58 23.95
N GLY A 112 18.62 -2.37 24.28
CA GLY A 112 17.87 -2.23 25.54
C GLY A 112 16.99 -0.99 25.66
N ILE A 113 16.85 -0.19 24.59
CA ILE A 113 15.96 0.97 24.55
C ILE A 113 14.86 0.70 23.53
N SER A 114 13.60 0.79 23.95
CA SER A 114 12.44 0.54 23.07
C SER A 114 11.91 1.83 22.46
N LEU A 115 11.24 1.75 21.31
CA LEU A 115 10.53 2.92 20.75
C LEU A 115 9.44 3.40 21.70
N GLY A 116 8.86 2.49 22.49
CA GLY A 116 7.89 2.83 23.52
C GLY A 116 8.45 3.72 24.64
N ASP A 117 9.77 3.73 24.86
CA ASP A 117 10.40 4.66 25.82
C ASP A 117 10.51 6.08 25.26
N TYR A 118 10.57 6.23 23.93
CA TYR A 118 10.65 7.52 23.24
C TYR A 118 9.29 8.15 22.98
N PHE A 119 8.30 7.34 22.61
CA PHE A 119 6.95 7.82 22.35
C PHE A 119 6.09 7.77 23.61
N ASN A 120 5.85 8.94 24.21
CA ASN A 120 4.77 9.08 25.18
C ASN A 120 3.40 9.09 24.48
N GLU A 121 2.32 8.87 25.23
CA GLU A 121 0.95 8.88 24.70
C GLU A 121 0.61 10.20 24.00
N GLU A 122 1.22 11.31 24.42
CA GLU A 122 1.01 12.65 23.83
C GLU A 122 1.61 12.81 22.42
N SER A 123 2.66 12.04 22.08
CA SER A 123 3.37 12.15 20.79
C SER A 123 2.91 11.16 19.73
N ILE A 124 2.28 10.04 20.13
CA ILE A 124 1.75 9.02 19.22
C ILE A 124 0.76 9.60 18.18
N PRO A 125 -0.21 10.47 18.55
CA PRO A 125 -1.13 11.07 17.58
C PRO A 125 -0.41 11.90 16.52
N GLY A 126 0.60 12.66 16.94
CA GLY A 126 1.43 13.45 16.04
C GLY A 126 2.21 12.58 15.07
N LEU A 127 2.90 11.55 15.56
CA LEU A 127 3.62 10.59 14.73
C LEU A 127 2.68 9.91 13.71
N MET A 128 1.54 9.41 14.19
CA MET A 128 0.59 8.71 13.34
C MET A 128 0.05 9.61 12.24
N ARG A 129 -0.38 10.83 12.60
CA ARG A 129 -0.84 11.80 11.61
C ARG A 129 0.21 12.06 10.54
N LEU A 130 1.48 12.22 10.95
CA LEU A 130 2.60 12.39 10.01
C LEU A 130 2.74 11.20 9.06
N LEU A 131 2.68 9.97 9.58
CA LEU A 131 2.76 8.75 8.77
C LEU A 131 1.63 8.68 7.75
N PHE A 132 0.39 8.94 8.18
CA PHE A 132 -0.78 8.96 7.30
C PHE A 132 -0.62 10.02 6.20
N ASP A 133 -0.24 11.24 6.55
CA ASP A 133 -0.08 12.36 5.60
C ASP A 133 1.01 12.10 4.55
N HIS A 134 2.01 11.27 4.88
CA HIS A 134 3.18 10.97 4.03
C HIS A 134 3.05 9.70 3.20
N LEU A 135 2.32 8.70 3.66
CA LEU A 135 2.27 7.38 3.03
C LEU A 135 1.00 7.20 2.20
N LEU A 136 -0.10 7.86 2.58
CA LEU A 136 -1.36 7.75 1.87
C LEU A 136 -1.33 8.51 0.54
N GLY A 137 -1.88 7.86 -0.50
CA GLY A 137 -2.11 8.50 -1.79
C GLY A 137 -0.83 8.83 -2.55
N THR A 138 0.33 8.36 -2.10
CA THR A 138 1.64 8.64 -2.74
C THR A 138 1.74 8.11 -4.16
N TRP A 139 0.93 7.10 -4.52
CA TRP A 139 0.84 6.56 -5.87
C TRP A 139 -0.47 6.93 -6.58
N ALA A 140 -1.28 7.82 -6.01
CA ALA A 140 -2.47 8.31 -6.68
C ALA A 140 -2.08 9.05 -7.98
N ASP A 141 -2.81 8.76 -9.05
CA ASP A 141 -2.55 9.25 -10.42
C ASP A 141 -1.15 8.89 -10.96
N GLN A 142 -0.49 7.88 -10.38
CA GLN A 142 0.76 7.33 -10.92
C GLN A 142 0.49 6.09 -11.76
N LYS A 143 1.35 5.82 -12.75
CA LYS A 143 1.30 4.56 -13.50
C LYS A 143 1.77 3.40 -12.61
N ILE A 144 0.96 2.37 -12.50
CA ILE A 144 1.23 1.22 -11.64
C ILE A 144 1.14 -0.07 -12.44
N VAL A 145 2.04 -0.99 -12.15
CA VAL A 145 2.07 -2.33 -12.76
C VAL A 145 2.53 -3.36 -11.73
N CYS A 146 1.99 -4.57 -11.81
CA CYS A 146 2.46 -5.73 -11.07
C CYS A 146 3.19 -6.66 -12.04
N VAL A 147 4.52 -6.69 -11.99
CA VAL A 147 5.35 -7.40 -12.97
C VAL A 147 5.82 -8.73 -12.40
N GLY A 148 5.71 -9.80 -13.19
CA GLY A 148 6.32 -11.09 -12.87
C GLY A 148 7.80 -11.15 -13.21
N ASP A 149 8.62 -11.76 -12.35
CA ASP A 149 10.09 -11.85 -12.49
C ASP A 149 10.56 -12.70 -13.68
N TYR A 150 9.66 -13.43 -14.33
CA TYR A 150 9.94 -14.16 -15.58
C TYR A 150 9.66 -13.33 -16.83
N SER A 151 9.06 -12.15 -16.68
CA SER A 151 8.82 -11.28 -17.82
C SER A 151 10.12 -10.73 -18.38
N ASN A 152 10.20 -10.58 -19.70
CA ASN A 152 11.29 -9.92 -20.42
C ASN A 152 10.85 -8.59 -21.08
N LYS A 153 9.56 -8.21 -20.92
CA LYS A 153 8.99 -6.96 -21.42
C LYS A 153 8.05 -6.31 -20.41
N LEU A 154 8.00 -4.99 -20.40
CA LEU A 154 6.97 -4.22 -19.70
C LEU A 154 5.70 -4.09 -20.57
N PRO A 155 4.56 -3.72 -19.97
CA PRO A 155 3.34 -3.42 -20.71
C PRO A 155 3.58 -2.37 -21.80
N PRO A 156 2.81 -2.40 -22.90
CA PRO A 156 2.82 -1.34 -23.90
C PRO A 156 2.64 0.05 -23.26
N GLY A 157 3.49 1.01 -23.64
CA GLY A 157 3.43 2.38 -23.10
C GLY A 157 4.38 2.68 -21.93
N TYR A 158 5.19 1.70 -21.51
CA TYR A 158 6.39 1.94 -20.72
C TYR A 158 7.61 2.15 -21.62
N GLN A 159 8.33 3.25 -21.39
CA GLN A 159 9.58 3.57 -22.09
C GLN A 159 10.81 2.97 -21.40
N ALA A 160 10.69 2.61 -20.12
CA ALA A 160 11.76 1.97 -19.37
C ALA A 160 11.97 0.52 -19.86
N SER A 161 13.19 0.02 -19.72
CA SER A 161 13.48 -1.41 -19.91
C SER A 161 13.22 -2.17 -18.61
N LEU A 162 12.96 -3.48 -18.67
CA LEU A 162 12.95 -4.30 -17.45
C LEU A 162 14.31 -4.32 -16.77
N ASP A 163 15.41 -4.19 -17.53
CA ASP A 163 16.73 -4.00 -16.96
C ASP A 163 16.78 -2.73 -16.10
N THR A 164 16.07 -1.67 -16.47
CA THR A 164 15.90 -0.48 -15.63
C THR A 164 15.08 -0.82 -14.38
N LEU A 165 14.04 -1.66 -14.50
CA LEU A 165 13.21 -2.05 -13.37
C LEU A 165 13.98 -2.91 -12.34
N TYR A 166 14.78 -3.87 -12.81
CA TYR A 166 15.52 -4.80 -11.96
C TYR A 166 16.90 -4.28 -11.54
N ASN A 167 17.55 -3.43 -12.34
CA ASN A 167 18.89 -2.91 -12.05
C ASN A 167 18.90 -1.47 -11.49
N GLU A 168 17.87 -0.65 -11.71
CA GLU A 168 17.73 0.55 -10.88
C GLU A 168 17.32 0.12 -9.47
N GLN A 169 17.95 0.71 -8.45
CA GLN A 169 17.54 0.53 -7.06
C GLN A 169 16.18 1.22 -6.86
N TYR A 170 15.10 0.56 -7.28
CA TYR A 170 13.76 0.94 -6.86
C TYR A 170 13.76 0.96 -5.35
N LYS A 171 13.32 2.08 -4.80
CA LYS A 171 13.28 2.22 -3.35
C LYS A 171 12.18 1.31 -2.83
N GLU A 172 12.54 0.36 -1.99
CA GLU A 172 11.54 -0.34 -1.19
C GLU A 172 10.81 0.66 -0.32
N THR A 173 9.49 0.64 -0.44
CA THR A 173 8.64 1.51 0.34
C THR A 173 7.80 0.68 1.29
N LEU A 174 7.90 0.99 2.57
CA LEU A 174 7.04 0.43 3.59
C LEU A 174 5.64 1.03 3.44
N SER A 175 4.61 0.20 3.53
CA SER A 175 3.25 0.71 3.62
C SER A 175 2.99 1.32 5.01
N LEU A 176 1.87 2.03 5.14
CA LEU A 176 1.42 2.50 6.44
C LEU A 176 1.12 1.32 7.36
N THR A 177 0.57 0.22 6.84
CA THR A 177 0.34 -1.01 7.61
C THR A 177 1.63 -1.68 8.06
N ASP A 178 2.66 -1.75 7.22
CA ASP A 178 3.96 -2.33 7.60
C ASP A 178 4.58 -1.56 8.77
N LEU A 179 4.60 -0.24 8.66
CA LEU A 179 5.16 0.62 9.70
C LEU A 179 4.30 0.58 10.97
N ALA A 180 2.98 0.64 10.84
CA ALA A 180 2.09 0.53 11.99
C ALA A 180 2.21 -0.83 12.68
N GLY A 181 2.33 -1.92 11.92
CA GLY A 181 2.54 -3.27 12.45
C GLY A 181 3.84 -3.38 13.23
N VAL A 182 4.96 -2.94 12.68
CA VAL A 182 6.25 -2.96 13.39
C VAL A 182 6.26 -2.08 14.63
N LEU A 183 5.65 -0.90 14.55
CA LEU A 183 5.52 -0.03 15.71
C LEU A 183 4.64 -0.69 16.78
N LEU A 184 3.50 -1.28 16.40
CA LEU A 184 2.60 -1.99 17.31
C LEU A 184 3.29 -3.18 17.98
N GLU A 185 3.98 -4.05 17.22
CA GLU A 185 4.76 -5.16 17.76
C GLU A 185 5.83 -4.67 18.76
N ASN A 186 6.47 -3.52 18.45
CA ASN A 186 7.44 -2.92 19.36
C ASN A 186 6.77 -2.42 20.66
N PHE A 187 5.61 -1.77 20.56
CA PHE A 187 4.81 -1.36 21.71
C PHE A 187 4.34 -2.57 22.52
N GLU A 188 3.82 -3.62 21.91
CA GLU A 188 3.41 -4.84 22.62
C GLU A 188 4.57 -5.50 23.36
N SER A 189 5.74 -5.56 22.72
CA SER A 189 6.91 -6.24 23.28
C SER A 189 7.59 -5.46 24.41
N HIS A 190 7.58 -4.13 24.38
CA HIS A 190 8.38 -3.31 25.29
C HIS A 190 7.58 -2.31 26.13
N CYS A 191 6.37 -1.95 25.70
CA CYS A 191 5.49 -0.99 26.35
C CYS A 191 4.01 -1.41 26.22
N PRO A 192 3.62 -2.62 26.70
CA PRO A 192 2.32 -3.21 26.40
C PRO A 192 1.13 -2.36 26.86
N SER A 193 1.32 -1.50 27.87
CA SER A 193 0.29 -0.55 28.32
C SER A 193 -0.07 0.51 27.26
N LYS A 194 0.84 0.80 26.31
CA LYS A 194 0.66 1.81 25.25
C LYS A 194 0.16 1.23 23.92
N ALA A 195 0.26 -0.08 23.72
CA ALA A 195 -0.18 -0.73 22.48
C ALA A 195 -1.68 -0.48 22.17
N PRO A 196 -2.62 -0.54 23.14
CA PRO A 196 -4.02 -0.22 22.88
C PRO A 196 -4.22 1.21 22.38
N PHE A 197 -3.51 2.18 22.97
CA PHE A 197 -3.60 3.59 22.56
C PHE A 197 -3.11 3.80 21.12
N PHE A 198 -2.01 3.14 20.74
CA PHE A 198 -1.50 3.17 19.38
C PHE A 198 -2.51 2.59 18.38
N GLN A 199 -3.15 1.46 18.72
CA GLN A 199 -4.16 0.82 17.90
C GLN A 199 -5.43 1.67 17.76
N GLU A 200 -5.88 2.29 18.85
CA GLU A 200 -7.00 3.23 18.85
C GLU A 200 -6.70 4.44 17.96
N GLU A 201 -5.52 5.03 18.07
CA GLU A 201 -5.12 6.20 17.29
C GLU A 201 -4.96 5.89 15.80
N TYR A 202 -4.36 4.74 15.47
CA TYR A 202 -4.32 4.24 14.09
C TYR A 202 -5.73 4.09 13.52
N SER A 203 -6.64 3.46 14.29
CA SER A 203 -8.03 3.23 13.87
C SER A 203 -8.79 4.56 13.70
N ARG A 204 -8.59 5.50 14.63
CA ARG A 204 -9.18 6.84 14.60
C ARG A 204 -8.76 7.61 13.35
N LEU A 205 -7.47 7.63 13.04
CA LEU A 205 -6.95 8.30 11.85
C LEU A 205 -7.40 7.59 10.57
N PHE A 206 -7.39 6.25 10.56
CA PHE A 206 -7.91 5.51 9.41
C PHE A 206 -9.38 5.85 9.14
N GLU A 207 -10.22 5.94 10.17
CA GLU A 207 -11.61 6.37 10.03
C GLU A 207 -11.74 7.85 9.64
N GLU A 208 -10.83 8.73 10.09
CA GLU A 208 -10.78 10.14 9.70
C GLU A 208 -10.48 10.30 8.20
N PHE A 209 -9.48 9.59 7.68
CA PHE A 209 -9.10 9.65 6.27
C PHE A 209 -10.02 8.82 5.36
N PHE A 210 -10.53 7.69 5.85
CA PHE A 210 -11.38 6.75 5.13
C PHE A 210 -12.55 6.28 5.99
N PRO A 211 -13.61 7.11 6.12
CA PRO A 211 -14.77 6.75 6.93
C PRO A 211 -15.41 5.46 6.44
N SER A 212 -15.60 4.51 7.35
CA SER A 212 -16.26 3.23 7.12
C SER A 212 -17.73 3.38 6.73
N ASN A 213 -18.35 4.51 7.12
CA ASN A 213 -19.72 4.85 6.75
C ASN A 213 -19.85 5.44 5.33
N GLN A 214 -18.73 5.61 4.62
CA GLN A 214 -18.71 6.09 3.24
C GLN A 214 -18.34 4.98 2.27
N GLN A 215 -18.95 5.06 1.09
CA GLN A 215 -18.61 4.20 -0.03
C GLN A 215 -17.40 4.78 -0.76
N HIS A 216 -16.42 3.92 -1.06
CA HIS A 216 -15.19 4.33 -1.75
C HIS A 216 -15.19 3.76 -3.16
N ILE A 217 -14.55 4.48 -4.08
CA ILE A 217 -14.48 4.15 -5.50
C ILE A 217 -13.03 4.11 -5.92
N LEU A 218 -12.61 3.00 -6.55
CA LEU A 218 -11.37 2.94 -7.30
C LEU A 218 -11.64 3.49 -8.70
N LEU A 219 -10.91 4.52 -9.10
CA LEU A 219 -10.97 5.11 -10.42
C LEU A 219 -9.72 4.70 -11.20
N ASN A 220 -9.92 4.11 -12.37
CA ASN A 220 -8.89 3.97 -13.39
C ASN A 220 -8.98 5.19 -14.32
N LEU A 221 -8.06 6.12 -14.13
CA LEU A 221 -8.03 7.41 -14.83
C LEU A 221 -7.63 7.26 -16.31
N THR A 222 -6.92 6.18 -16.66
CA THR A 222 -6.45 5.94 -18.03
C THR A 222 -7.57 5.46 -18.94
N SER A 223 -8.41 4.55 -18.47
CA SER A 223 -9.51 3.99 -19.26
C SER A 223 -10.90 4.52 -18.89
N GLN A 224 -10.97 5.48 -17.95
CA GLN A 224 -12.23 6.01 -17.41
C GLN A 224 -13.18 4.89 -16.92
N GLU A 225 -12.62 3.90 -16.24
CA GLU A 225 -13.39 2.82 -15.60
C GLU A 225 -13.39 3.02 -14.08
N TYR A 226 -14.47 2.64 -13.40
CA TYR A 226 -14.55 2.71 -11.93
C TYR A 226 -15.02 1.40 -11.30
N VAL A 227 -14.57 1.15 -10.06
CA VAL A 227 -14.99 0.01 -9.25
C VAL A 227 -15.51 0.49 -7.92
N VAL A 228 -16.68 -0.01 -7.56
CA VAL A 228 -17.40 0.36 -6.36
C VAL A 228 -17.07 -0.61 -5.22
N SER A 229 -16.57 -0.10 -4.09
CA SER A 229 -16.15 -0.94 -2.95
C SER A 229 -17.28 -1.83 -2.41
N LYS A 230 -18.54 -1.37 -2.48
CA LYS A 230 -19.72 -2.11 -2.03
C LYS A 230 -19.90 -3.46 -2.70
N VAL A 231 -19.54 -3.59 -3.96
CA VAL A 231 -19.66 -4.86 -4.70
C VAL A 231 -18.68 -5.91 -4.14
N LEU A 232 -17.52 -5.47 -3.65
CA LEU A 232 -16.50 -6.33 -3.03
C LEU A 232 -16.94 -6.88 -1.66
N TRP A 233 -17.93 -6.26 -1.02
CA TRP A 233 -18.51 -6.73 0.24
C TRP A 233 -19.73 -7.65 0.06
N GLY A 234 -19.92 -8.20 -1.16
CA GLY A 234 -21.02 -9.10 -1.49
C GLY A 234 -21.12 -10.31 -0.56
N LYS A 235 -22.36 -10.77 -0.32
CA LYS A 235 -22.66 -11.89 0.61
C LYS A 235 -21.93 -13.18 0.26
N GLU A 236 -21.69 -13.45 -1.02
CA GLU A 236 -21.01 -14.67 -1.45
C GLU A 236 -19.54 -14.70 -1.03
N LEU A 237 -18.82 -13.57 -1.09
CA LEU A 237 -17.45 -13.51 -0.55
C LEU A 237 -17.48 -13.68 0.97
N LYS A 238 -18.39 -13.00 1.69
CA LYS A 238 -18.47 -13.12 3.16
C LYS A 238 -18.75 -14.53 3.66
N LYS A 239 -19.43 -15.39 2.89
CA LYS A 239 -19.75 -16.77 3.28
C LYS A 239 -18.54 -17.70 3.26
N HIS A 240 -17.52 -17.36 2.49
CA HIS A 240 -16.39 -18.24 2.25
C HIS A 240 -15.14 -17.86 3.06
N TYR A 241 -15.12 -16.70 3.72
CA TYR A 241 -13.89 -16.12 4.29
C TYR A 241 -14.10 -15.57 5.71
N ASP A 242 -13.42 -16.18 6.68
CA ASP A 242 -13.47 -15.76 8.09
C ASP A 242 -12.42 -14.70 8.47
N ALA A 243 -11.43 -14.39 7.62
CA ALA A 243 -10.28 -13.57 8.03
C ALA A 243 -9.96 -12.34 7.15
N VAL A 244 -10.10 -12.40 5.82
CA VAL A 244 -9.69 -11.30 4.92
C VAL A 244 -10.71 -11.09 3.81
N ILE A 245 -11.33 -9.90 3.79
CA ILE A 245 -12.26 -9.49 2.75
C ILE A 245 -11.49 -8.66 1.71
N PRO A 246 -11.59 -8.96 0.39
CA PRO A 246 -10.89 -8.19 -0.63
C PRO A 246 -11.32 -6.71 -0.63
N GLY A 247 -10.33 -5.83 -0.78
CA GLY A 247 -10.48 -4.39 -0.88
C GLY A 247 -10.32 -3.85 -2.30
N LEU A 248 -10.35 -2.53 -2.42
CA LEU A 248 -10.16 -1.84 -3.70
C LEU A 248 -8.74 -1.99 -4.25
N GLY A 249 -7.74 -2.20 -3.41
CA GLY A 249 -6.40 -2.51 -3.88
C GLY A 249 -6.30 -3.91 -4.48
N ASP A 250 -7.00 -4.91 -3.93
CA ASP A 250 -7.11 -6.24 -4.54
C ASP A 250 -7.82 -6.16 -5.89
N ALA A 251 -8.89 -5.35 -5.97
CA ALA A 251 -9.56 -5.05 -7.22
C ALA A 251 -8.60 -4.46 -8.27
N ALA A 252 -7.75 -3.51 -7.89
CA ALA A 252 -6.73 -2.97 -8.79
C ALA A 252 -5.73 -4.05 -9.23
N MET A 253 -5.24 -4.87 -8.28
CA MET A 253 -4.29 -5.96 -8.53
C MET A 253 -4.74 -6.90 -9.64
N THR A 254 -6.03 -7.23 -9.72
CA THR A 254 -6.57 -8.13 -10.76
C THR A 254 -6.40 -7.63 -12.18
N GLY A 255 -6.24 -6.32 -12.39
CA GLY A 255 -6.10 -5.72 -13.71
C GLY A 255 -4.68 -5.26 -14.06
N ILE A 256 -3.77 -5.15 -13.08
CA ILE A 256 -2.44 -4.55 -13.29
C ILE A 256 -1.30 -5.57 -13.47
N CYS A 257 -1.61 -6.87 -13.39
CA CYS A 257 -0.62 -7.93 -13.58
C CYS A 257 -0.07 -7.91 -15.01
N TRP A 258 1.24 -8.10 -15.15
CA TRP A 258 1.93 -8.18 -16.43
C TRP A 258 3.04 -9.24 -16.42
N SER A 259 2.92 -10.25 -17.27
CA SER A 259 4.02 -11.16 -17.61
C SER A 259 3.76 -11.86 -18.95
N GLN A 260 4.83 -12.17 -19.69
CA GLN A 260 4.77 -13.04 -20.86
C GLN A 260 4.75 -14.54 -20.48
N ASP A 261 5.07 -14.85 -19.23
CA ASP A 261 5.10 -16.22 -18.71
C ASP A 261 3.84 -16.47 -17.84
N PRO A 262 3.08 -17.55 -18.08
CA PRO A 262 1.85 -17.84 -17.36
C PRO A 262 2.00 -18.46 -15.97
N SER A 263 3.22 -18.60 -15.45
CA SER A 263 3.49 -19.27 -14.18
C SER A 263 3.04 -18.44 -12.96
N THR A 264 1.75 -18.41 -12.65
CA THR A 264 1.19 -17.64 -11.51
C THR A 264 1.17 -18.41 -10.19
N SER A 265 1.38 -19.73 -10.24
CA SER A 265 1.01 -20.68 -9.16
C SER A 265 -0.47 -20.60 -8.77
N MET A 266 -1.33 -20.25 -9.72
CA MET A 266 -2.78 -20.39 -9.62
C MET A 266 -3.27 -21.29 -10.77
N GLU A 267 -4.53 -21.71 -10.71
CA GLU A 267 -5.18 -22.37 -11.85
C GLU A 267 -5.19 -21.45 -13.09
N SER A 268 -5.01 -22.04 -14.28
CA SER A 268 -4.56 -21.33 -15.49
C SER A 268 -5.52 -20.29 -16.07
N ASP A 269 -6.72 -20.12 -15.50
CA ASP A 269 -7.74 -19.19 -15.99
C ASP A 269 -8.30 -18.26 -14.89
N CYS A 270 -7.64 -18.20 -13.72
CA CYS A 270 -8.11 -17.40 -12.59
C CYS A 270 -7.90 -15.89 -12.78
N ILE A 271 -6.84 -15.49 -13.49
CA ILE A 271 -6.48 -14.08 -13.69
C ILE A 271 -5.86 -13.89 -15.08
N ASP A 272 -6.10 -12.72 -15.66
CA ASP A 272 -5.36 -12.27 -16.83
C ASP A 272 -4.01 -11.66 -16.40
N ILE A 273 -2.93 -12.35 -16.74
CA ILE A 273 -1.56 -11.93 -16.44
C ILE A 273 -1.03 -10.88 -17.40
N GLU A 274 -1.69 -10.63 -18.53
CA GLU A 274 -1.45 -9.49 -19.41
C GLU A 274 -2.58 -8.47 -19.19
N GLY A 275 -2.81 -8.17 -17.91
CA GLY A 275 -3.97 -7.45 -17.44
C GLY A 275 -4.17 -6.12 -18.17
N LYS A 276 -5.42 -5.89 -18.60
CA LYS A 276 -5.81 -4.69 -19.37
C LYS A 276 -5.56 -3.35 -18.69
N TRP A 277 -5.21 -3.33 -17.40
CA TRP A 277 -4.88 -2.12 -16.65
C TRP A 277 -3.40 -2.04 -16.27
N ALA A 278 -2.56 -2.94 -16.75
CA ALA A 278 -1.13 -2.89 -16.50
C ALA A 278 -0.53 -1.58 -17.04
N GLY A 279 -0.01 -0.75 -16.13
CA GLY A 279 0.53 0.58 -16.46
C GLY A 279 -0.47 1.72 -16.46
N HIS A 280 -1.70 1.49 -16.02
CA HIS A 280 -2.70 2.53 -15.88
C HIS A 280 -2.49 3.37 -14.61
N ARG A 281 -3.17 4.52 -14.59
CA ARG A 281 -3.21 5.47 -13.48
C ARG A 281 -4.47 5.26 -12.64
N PHE A 282 -4.30 5.23 -11.32
CA PHE A 282 -5.39 4.94 -10.40
C PHE A 282 -5.47 5.93 -9.25
N ILE A 283 -6.66 6.05 -8.68
CA ILE A 283 -6.91 6.76 -7.42
C ILE A 283 -8.10 6.13 -6.71
N ILE A 284 -8.09 6.14 -5.38
CA ILE A 284 -9.25 5.82 -4.55
C ILE A 284 -9.78 7.10 -3.90
N VAL A 285 -11.07 7.36 -4.11
CA VAL A 285 -11.81 8.52 -3.57
C VAL A 285 -13.13 8.09 -2.95
N SER A 286 -13.78 8.98 -2.20
CA SER A 286 -15.15 8.74 -1.76
C SER A 286 -16.13 8.83 -2.95
N GLN A 287 -17.23 8.10 -2.87
CA GLN A 287 -18.26 8.13 -3.89
C GLN A 287 -18.89 9.52 -4.03
N SER A 288 -19.08 10.24 -2.93
CA SER A 288 -19.63 11.61 -2.99
C SER A 288 -18.73 12.53 -3.80
N VAL A 289 -17.40 12.46 -3.61
CA VAL A 289 -16.46 13.27 -4.39
C VAL A 289 -16.45 12.88 -5.87
N PHE A 290 -16.51 11.58 -6.18
CA PHE A 290 -16.64 11.11 -7.56
C PHE A 290 -17.91 11.62 -8.24
N ASP A 291 -19.06 11.47 -7.57
CA ASP A 291 -20.38 11.88 -8.07
C ASP A 291 -20.44 13.40 -8.28
N GLU A 292 -19.97 14.19 -7.31
CA GLU A 292 -19.91 15.65 -7.37
C GLU A 292 -19.00 16.17 -8.49
N THR A 293 -17.84 15.54 -8.70
CA THR A 293 -16.82 16.10 -9.60
C THR A 293 -17.00 15.67 -11.06
N THR A 294 -17.51 14.45 -11.28
CA THR A 294 -17.58 13.86 -12.64
C THR A 294 -18.99 13.78 -13.19
N GLY A 295 -20.02 13.81 -12.34
CA GLY A 295 -21.39 13.46 -12.74
C GLY A 295 -21.52 12.05 -13.34
N ARG A 296 -20.47 11.21 -13.23
CA ARG A 296 -20.29 9.91 -13.91
C ARG A 296 -20.32 9.96 -15.44
N GLU A 297 -20.28 11.14 -16.05
CA GLU A 297 -20.35 11.25 -17.51
C GLU A 297 -19.07 10.68 -18.14
N GLY A 298 -19.22 9.75 -19.10
CA GLY A 298 -18.10 9.08 -19.77
C GLY A 298 -17.42 7.97 -18.96
N TRP A 299 -17.80 7.77 -17.69
CA TRP A 299 -17.21 6.74 -16.84
C TRP A 299 -17.95 5.40 -16.97
N LYS A 300 -17.19 4.30 -17.11
CA LYS A 300 -17.73 2.95 -17.22
C LYS A 300 -17.61 2.19 -15.91
N ASP A 301 -18.71 1.62 -15.44
CA ASP A 301 -18.72 0.74 -14.28
C ASP A 301 -18.05 -0.60 -14.62
N ALA A 302 -16.99 -0.94 -13.89
CA ALA A 302 -16.26 -2.20 -14.02
C ALA A 302 -16.48 -3.13 -12.81
N SER A 303 -17.36 -2.77 -11.87
CA SER A 303 -17.47 -3.43 -10.56
C SER A 303 -17.80 -4.92 -10.66
N GLU A 304 -18.78 -5.29 -11.47
CA GLU A 304 -19.20 -6.70 -11.63
C GLU A 304 -18.12 -7.56 -12.31
N ASN A 305 -17.43 -7.00 -13.30
CA ASN A 305 -16.36 -7.72 -13.99
C ASN A 305 -15.19 -8.01 -13.04
N VAL A 306 -14.76 -7.00 -12.28
CA VAL A 306 -13.67 -7.14 -11.31
C VAL A 306 -14.08 -8.05 -10.15
N TYR A 307 -15.32 -7.94 -9.68
CA TYR A 307 -15.88 -8.86 -8.69
C TYR A 307 -15.86 -10.31 -9.18
N GLY A 308 -16.23 -10.56 -10.44
CA GLY A 308 -16.18 -11.89 -11.05
C GLY A 308 -14.79 -12.51 -11.00
N VAL A 309 -13.76 -11.73 -11.36
CA VAL A 309 -12.36 -12.17 -11.32
C VAL A 309 -11.91 -12.44 -9.88
N LEU A 310 -12.13 -11.49 -8.95
CA LEU A 310 -11.79 -11.67 -7.54
C LEU A 310 -12.47 -12.90 -6.93
N ASN A 311 -13.77 -13.07 -7.18
CA ASN A 311 -14.54 -14.21 -6.71
C ASN A 311 -14.02 -15.53 -7.28
N ASN A 312 -13.51 -15.54 -8.52
CA ASN A 312 -12.90 -16.74 -9.08
C ASN A 312 -11.58 -17.08 -8.38
N ILE A 313 -10.67 -16.11 -8.26
CA ILE A 313 -9.36 -16.28 -7.59
C ILE A 313 -9.58 -16.78 -6.15
N TRP A 314 -10.45 -16.12 -5.39
CA TRP A 314 -10.71 -16.47 -3.99
C TRP A 314 -11.50 -17.78 -3.83
N LYS A 315 -12.21 -18.27 -4.84
CA LYS A 315 -12.84 -19.60 -4.78
C LYS A 315 -11.83 -20.71 -5.00
N VAL A 316 -10.91 -20.53 -5.95
CA VAL A 316 -9.92 -21.56 -6.33
C VAL A 316 -8.82 -21.67 -5.28
N GLU A 317 -8.26 -20.54 -4.83
CA GLU A 317 -7.05 -20.57 -3.98
C GLU A 317 -7.36 -20.82 -2.49
N ASN A 318 -8.56 -20.49 -2.00
CA ASN A 318 -8.89 -20.68 -0.58
C ASN A 318 -9.17 -22.14 -0.19
N VAL A 319 -9.46 -23.01 -1.16
CA VAL A 319 -9.50 -24.47 -0.95
C VAL A 319 -8.11 -24.99 -0.56
N SER A 320 -7.04 -24.33 -1.01
CA SER A 320 -5.65 -24.73 -0.76
C SER A 320 -5.13 -24.25 0.60
N VAL A 321 -5.50 -23.04 1.05
CA VAL A 321 -4.99 -22.44 2.30
C VAL A 321 -5.61 -23.04 3.56
N VAL A 322 -6.93 -23.30 3.56
CA VAL A 322 -7.62 -23.96 4.69
C VAL A 322 -7.15 -25.42 4.86
N SER A 323 -6.75 -26.07 3.77
CA SER A 323 -6.17 -27.41 3.80
C SER A 323 -4.74 -27.42 4.35
N ALA A 324 -3.96 -26.37 4.09
CA ALA A 324 -2.57 -26.25 4.55
C ALA A 324 -2.42 -25.78 6.01
N MET A 325 -3.42 -25.06 6.55
CA MET A 325 -3.43 -24.64 7.96
C MET A 325 -4.01 -25.69 8.93
N ASN A 326 -4.59 -26.78 8.42
CA ASN A 326 -5.17 -27.87 9.21
C ASN A 326 -4.32 -29.16 9.22
N ILE A 327 -3.03 -29.08 8.84
CA ILE A 327 -2.04 -30.17 8.89
C ILE A 327 -0.90 -29.76 9.82
#